data_AF-A0A531KJL0-F1
#
_entry.id   AF-A0A531KJL0-F1
#
_cell.length_a   1.000
_cell.length_b   1.000
_cell.length_c   1.000
_cell.angle_alpha   90.00
_cell.angle_beta   90.00
_cell.angle_gamma   90.00
#
_symmetry.space_group_name_H-M   'P 1'
#
loop_
_entity.id
_entity.type
_entity.pdbx_description
1 polymer ?
#
loop_
_entity_poly.entity_id
_entity_poly.type
_entity_poly.pdbx_seq_one_letter_code
_entity_poly.pdbx_strand_id
1 'polypeptide(L)'
;YWEAVRNQYAAFESDLKGPASEVYLHEMPGGQFTNLKEQARSLGLETRWHEVAQTYHDVNLMFGDIVKVTPSSKVVGDMALMMVSQDLTVADVENPARDIAFPDSVVSMLRGDLGQSPGGWPEALQKKVLKGDKPITVRPGSLLKAANLKASRKEIEDKLERKLSEFEFASWLMYPKVFSDFTAAQETYGPV
;
A
#
# COMPACT_ATOMS: atom_id res chain seq x y z
N TYR A 1 33.42 4.68 -3.06
CA TYR A 1 32.51 4.88 -4.21
C TYR A 1 31.08 5.15 -3.74
N TRP A 2 30.35 4.18 -3.16
CA TRP A 2 28.94 4.38 -2.79
C TRP A 2 28.66 5.49 -1.77
N GLU A 3 29.56 5.74 -0.83
CA GLU A 3 29.46 6.89 0.09
C GLU A 3 29.42 8.23 -0.67
N ALA A 4 30.25 8.38 -1.71
CA ALA A 4 30.25 9.59 -2.53
C ALA A 4 28.98 9.72 -3.39
N VAL A 5 28.47 8.60 -3.91
CA VAL A 5 27.18 8.57 -4.61
C VAL A 5 26.05 8.98 -3.66
N ARG A 6 26.01 8.43 -2.44
CA ARG A 6 24.99 8.73 -1.42
C ARG A 6 24.87 10.23 -1.14
N ASN A 7 26.01 10.94 -1.05
CA ASN A 7 26.02 12.39 -0.81
C ASN A 7 25.26 13.21 -1.89
N GLN A 8 25.12 12.68 -3.11
CA GLN A 8 24.35 13.33 -4.18
C GLN A 8 22.83 13.26 -3.96
N TYR A 9 22.37 12.31 -3.13
CA TYR A 9 20.96 12.03 -2.85
C TYR A 9 20.53 12.54 -1.48
N ALA A 10 21.22 13.53 -0.92
CA ALA A 10 20.96 14.09 0.42
C ALA A 10 19.50 14.55 0.64
N ALA A 11 18.80 14.92 -0.43
CA ALA A 11 17.38 15.29 -0.39
C ALA A 11 16.44 14.13 0.04
N PHE A 12 16.90 12.88 -0.01
CA PHE A 12 16.12 11.68 0.30
C PHE A 12 16.56 10.98 1.59
N GLU A 13 17.49 11.58 2.36
CA GLU A 13 17.91 11.03 3.64
C GLU A 13 16.80 11.17 4.70
N SER A 14 16.55 10.08 5.44
CA SER A 14 15.61 10.09 6.56
C SER A 14 16.23 10.71 7.82
N ASP A 15 15.40 11.00 8.80
CA ASP A 15 15.83 11.49 10.12
C ASP A 15 16.29 10.38 11.10
N LEU A 16 16.24 9.10 10.68
CA LEU A 16 16.57 7.95 11.50
C LEU A 16 18.04 8.01 11.97
N LYS A 17 18.25 7.85 13.28
CA LYS A 17 19.57 8.01 13.90
C LYS A 17 20.33 6.70 14.09
N GLY A 18 19.66 5.56 14.10
CA GLY A 18 20.32 4.29 14.40
C GLY A 18 19.35 3.15 14.73
N PRO A 19 19.82 2.11 15.43
CA PRO A 19 19.03 0.94 15.78
C PRO A 19 17.81 1.27 16.65
N ALA A 20 16.71 0.56 16.42
CA ALA A 20 15.50 0.64 17.23
C ALA A 20 14.98 -0.77 17.52
N SER A 21 14.96 -1.18 18.79
CA SER A 21 14.38 -2.47 19.21
C SER A 21 12.84 -2.49 19.12
N GLU A 22 12.22 -1.32 18.96
CA GLU A 22 10.78 -1.16 18.71
C GLU A 22 10.30 -1.97 17.50
N VAL A 23 11.20 -2.33 16.58
CA VAL A 23 10.91 -3.22 15.45
C VAL A 23 10.32 -4.56 15.86
N TYR A 24 10.65 -5.08 17.05
CA TYR A 24 10.09 -6.33 17.58
C TYR A 24 8.66 -6.17 18.14
N LEU A 25 8.18 -4.94 18.31
CA LEU A 25 6.80 -4.63 18.68
C LEU A 25 5.94 -4.47 17.43
N HIS A 26 6.28 -3.48 16.61
CA HIS A 26 5.43 -3.06 15.48
C HIS A 26 5.65 -3.91 14.22
N GLU A 27 6.81 -4.57 14.08
CA GLU A 27 7.13 -5.45 12.95
C GLU A 27 6.93 -4.78 11.57
N MET A 28 7.23 -3.48 11.50
CA MET A 28 7.15 -2.74 10.23
C MET A 28 8.33 -3.17 9.35
N PRO A 29 8.09 -3.52 8.08
CA PRO A 29 9.18 -3.78 7.13
C PRO A 29 10.10 -2.57 7.01
N GLY A 30 11.41 -2.79 6.86
CA GLY A 30 12.40 -1.72 6.78
C GLY A 30 12.09 -0.68 5.68
N GLY A 31 11.64 -1.14 4.50
CA GLY A 31 11.23 -0.25 3.40
C GLY A 31 9.92 0.52 3.64
N GLN A 32 9.11 0.10 4.63
CA GLN A 32 7.90 0.83 5.02
C GLN A 32 8.17 1.84 6.13
N PHE A 33 9.06 1.54 7.09
CA PHE A 33 9.23 2.32 8.32
C PHE A 33 9.36 3.83 8.08
N THR A 34 10.31 4.23 7.24
CA THR A 34 10.55 5.65 6.94
C THR A 34 9.40 6.27 6.16
N ASN A 35 8.85 5.55 5.18
CA ASN A 35 7.69 6.00 4.40
C ASN A 35 6.46 6.24 5.28
N LEU A 36 6.17 5.34 6.23
CA LEU A 36 5.03 5.47 7.13
C LEU A 36 5.24 6.60 8.13
N LYS A 37 6.46 6.80 8.63
CA LYS A 37 6.80 7.94 9.50
C LYS A 37 6.63 9.28 8.80
N GLU A 38 7.03 9.35 7.53
CA GLU A 38 6.80 10.52 6.67
C GLU A 38 5.31 10.79 6.42
N GLN A 39 4.51 9.74 6.22
CA GLN A 39 3.04 9.86 6.13
C GLN A 39 2.41 10.31 7.45
N ALA A 40 2.87 9.78 8.60
CA ALA A 40 2.41 10.25 9.90
C ALA A 40 2.72 11.75 10.08
N ARG A 41 3.92 12.19 9.69
CA ARG A 41 4.30 13.60 9.73
C ARG A 41 3.42 14.47 8.84
N SER A 42 3.13 14.05 7.61
CA SER A 42 2.27 14.83 6.70
C SER A 42 0.82 14.96 7.19
N LEU A 43 0.37 14.02 8.04
CA LEU A 43 -0.93 14.06 8.72
C LEU A 43 -0.88 14.80 10.07
N GLY A 44 0.26 15.38 10.46
CA GLY A 44 0.42 16.08 11.74
C GLY A 44 0.59 15.15 12.96
N LEU A 45 0.88 13.87 12.74
CA LEU A 45 1.05 12.85 13.78
C LEU A 45 2.52 12.59 14.15
N GLU A 46 3.44 13.47 13.76
CA GLU A 46 4.88 13.30 14.04
C GLU A 46 5.18 13.12 15.54
N THR A 47 4.53 13.91 16.39
CA THR A 47 4.68 13.84 17.86
C THR A 47 3.99 12.63 18.49
N ARG A 48 3.17 11.91 17.71
CA ARG A 48 2.43 10.70 18.11
C ARG A 48 2.98 9.44 17.43
N TRP A 49 4.22 9.48 16.91
CA TRP A 49 4.80 8.35 16.17
C TRP A 49 4.76 7.01 16.95
N HIS A 50 5.10 7.02 18.24
CA HIS A 50 5.06 5.79 19.05
C HIS A 50 3.64 5.25 19.25
N GLU A 51 2.63 6.13 19.24
CA GLU A 51 1.23 5.70 19.25
C GLU A 51 0.83 5.07 17.91
N VAL A 52 1.33 5.61 16.78
CA VAL A 52 1.17 4.97 15.46
C VAL A 52 1.85 3.60 15.45
N ALA A 53 3.04 3.46 16.04
CA ALA A 53 3.74 2.19 16.12
C ALA A 53 2.99 1.14 16.97
N GLN A 54 2.46 1.52 18.13
CA GLN A 54 1.61 0.65 18.94
C GLN A 54 0.31 0.29 18.21
N THR A 55 -0.35 1.28 17.62
CA THR A 55 -1.59 1.05 16.88
C THR A 55 -1.38 0.14 15.67
N TYR A 56 -0.23 0.21 15.01
CA TYR A 56 0.14 -0.72 13.93
C TYR A 56 0.23 -2.17 14.42
N HIS A 57 0.78 -2.40 15.62
CA HIS A 57 0.75 -3.71 16.28
C HIS A 57 -0.69 -4.14 16.61
N ASP A 58 -1.49 -3.25 17.20
CA ASP A 58 -2.87 -3.55 17.58
C ASP A 58 -3.74 -3.89 16.34
N VAL A 59 -3.55 -3.16 15.24
CA VAL A 59 -4.19 -3.44 13.94
C VAL A 59 -3.78 -4.82 13.40
N ASN A 60 -2.50 -5.20 13.53
CA ASN A 60 -2.05 -6.51 13.10
C ASN A 60 -2.82 -7.63 13.83
N LEU A 61 -2.95 -7.52 15.15
CA LEU A 61 -3.70 -8.49 15.95
C LEU A 61 -5.20 -8.45 15.60
N MET A 62 -5.78 -7.25 15.41
CA MET A 62 -7.16 -7.07 14.98
C MET A 62 -7.45 -7.72 13.61
N PHE A 63 -6.47 -7.76 12.70
CA PHE A 63 -6.58 -8.48 11.42
C PHE A 63 -6.32 -9.99 11.50
N GLY A 64 -6.01 -10.52 12.69
CA GLY A 64 -5.75 -11.94 12.91
C GLY A 64 -4.28 -12.34 12.76
N ASP A 65 -3.36 -11.43 13.10
CA ASP A 65 -1.91 -11.63 13.10
C ASP A 65 -1.35 -12.09 11.75
N ILE A 66 -1.22 -11.14 10.82
CA ILE A 66 -0.89 -11.42 9.43
C ILE A 66 0.58 -11.17 9.11
N VAL A 67 1.02 -11.77 8.00
CA VAL A 67 2.30 -11.39 7.38
C VAL A 67 2.18 -9.97 6.84
N LYS A 68 3.06 -9.08 7.30
CA LYS A 68 3.13 -7.67 6.91
C LYS A 68 4.29 -7.47 5.94
N VAL A 69 4.00 -7.46 4.65
CA VAL A 69 4.94 -7.12 3.58
C VAL A 69 4.15 -6.44 2.45
N THR A 70 4.81 -5.74 1.52
CA THR A 70 4.10 -5.13 0.39
C THR A 70 3.23 -6.16 -0.34
N PRO A 71 1.90 -5.95 -0.50
CA PRO A 71 1.14 -4.74 -0.15
C PRO A 71 0.40 -4.76 1.20
N SER A 72 0.30 -5.89 1.93
CA SER A 72 -0.44 -5.99 3.20
C SER A 72 0.07 -5.04 4.28
N SER A 73 1.37 -4.79 4.34
CA SER A 73 1.95 -3.87 5.32
C SER A 73 1.44 -2.44 5.13
N LYS A 74 1.19 -2.00 3.88
CA LYS A 74 0.58 -0.71 3.57
C LYS A 74 -0.84 -0.61 4.14
N VAL A 75 -1.61 -1.70 4.07
CA VAL A 75 -2.98 -1.77 4.61
C VAL A 75 -2.98 -1.56 6.13
N VAL A 76 -2.08 -2.25 6.85
CA VAL A 76 -1.90 -2.07 8.29
C VAL A 76 -1.49 -0.62 8.62
N GLY A 77 -0.60 -0.05 7.82
CA GLY A 77 -0.17 1.35 7.95
C GLY A 77 -1.32 2.35 7.81
N ASP A 78 -2.13 2.23 6.76
CA ASP A 78 -3.29 3.11 6.54
C ASP A 78 -4.29 3.04 7.71
N MET A 79 -4.56 1.82 8.18
CA MET A 79 -5.49 1.60 9.29
C MET A 79 -4.95 2.22 10.58
N ALA A 80 -3.66 2.04 10.87
CA ALA A 80 -3.03 2.63 12.05
C ALA A 80 -3.06 4.16 12.02
N LEU A 81 -2.72 4.77 10.87
CA LEU A 81 -2.80 6.23 10.70
C LEU A 81 -4.23 6.74 10.88
N MET A 82 -5.22 6.05 10.30
CA MET A 82 -6.63 6.41 10.46
C MET A 82 -7.05 6.34 11.94
N MET A 83 -6.69 5.26 12.64
CA MET A 83 -7.05 5.06 14.04
C MET A 83 -6.48 6.15 14.94
N VAL A 84 -5.20 6.47 14.80
CA VAL A 84 -4.56 7.54 15.59
C VAL A 84 -5.14 8.91 15.21
N SER A 85 -5.39 9.18 13.92
CA SER A 85 -5.98 10.46 13.49
C SER A 85 -7.40 10.70 14.03
N GLN A 86 -8.15 9.64 14.28
CA GLN A 86 -9.55 9.68 14.72
C GLN A 86 -9.73 9.26 16.19
N ASP A 87 -8.62 9.10 16.93
CA ASP A 87 -8.59 8.62 18.32
C ASP A 87 -9.46 7.36 18.53
N LEU A 88 -9.27 6.36 17.65
CA LEU A 88 -9.99 5.09 17.66
C LEU A 88 -9.17 3.99 18.31
N THR A 89 -9.78 3.29 19.27
CA THR A 89 -9.26 2.01 19.77
C THR A 89 -9.72 0.85 18.89
N VAL A 90 -9.11 -0.34 19.06
CA VAL A 90 -9.60 -1.57 18.41
C VAL A 90 -11.07 -1.84 18.75
N ALA A 91 -11.47 -1.64 20.00
CA ALA A 91 -12.85 -1.83 20.43
C ALA A 91 -13.83 -0.87 19.72
N ASP A 92 -13.41 0.37 19.44
CA ASP A 92 -14.19 1.31 18.64
C ASP A 92 -14.34 0.84 17.20
N VAL A 93 -13.26 0.30 16.63
CA VAL A 93 -13.25 -0.26 15.28
C VAL A 93 -14.17 -1.47 15.17
N GLU A 94 -14.22 -2.33 16.18
CA GLU A 94 -15.07 -3.52 16.19
C GLU A 94 -16.52 -3.23 16.59
N ASN A 95 -16.79 -2.10 17.25
CA ASN A 95 -18.12 -1.74 17.72
C ASN A 95 -19.11 -1.56 16.54
N PRO A 96 -20.19 -2.37 16.43
CA PRO A 96 -21.13 -2.29 15.31
C PRO A 96 -21.96 -1.01 15.29
N ALA A 97 -22.08 -0.30 16.41
CA ALA A 97 -22.82 0.96 16.49
C ALA A 97 -22.00 2.19 16.03
N ARG A 98 -20.68 2.04 15.88
CA ARG A 98 -19.79 3.14 15.45
C ARG A 98 -19.55 3.03 13.94
N ASP A 99 -20.09 3.97 13.17
CA ASP A 99 -19.83 4.06 11.74
C ASP A 99 -18.40 4.57 11.50
N ILE A 100 -17.70 3.90 10.58
CA ILE A 100 -16.30 4.18 10.24
C ILE A 100 -16.19 4.10 8.72
N ALA A 101 -15.52 5.11 8.15
CA ALA A 101 -15.10 5.10 6.76
C ALA A 101 -13.70 4.47 6.68
N PHE A 102 -13.65 3.16 6.43
CA PHE A 102 -12.39 2.43 6.34
C PHE A 102 -11.59 2.84 5.09
N PRO A 103 -10.25 2.82 5.15
CA PRO A 103 -9.43 3.06 3.97
C PRO A 103 -9.71 2.01 2.89
N ASP A 104 -9.72 2.42 1.62
CA ASP A 104 -10.00 1.51 0.49
C ASP A 104 -9.09 0.27 0.46
N SER A 105 -7.84 0.43 0.93
CA SER A 105 -6.88 -0.67 1.05
C SER A 105 -7.33 -1.74 2.05
N VAL A 106 -7.96 -1.34 3.17
CA VAL A 106 -8.51 -2.25 4.18
C VAL A 106 -9.74 -2.95 3.63
N VAL A 107 -10.62 -2.22 2.95
CA VAL A 107 -11.79 -2.78 2.27
C VAL A 107 -11.36 -3.82 1.24
N SER A 108 -10.39 -3.49 0.39
CA SER A 108 -9.84 -4.38 -0.65
C SER A 108 -9.18 -5.63 -0.06
N MET A 109 -8.37 -5.49 1.00
CA MET A 109 -7.74 -6.62 1.67
C MET A 109 -8.78 -7.57 2.28
N LEU A 110 -9.72 -7.02 3.05
CA LEU A 110 -10.76 -7.82 3.72
C LEU A 110 -11.81 -8.36 2.72
N ARG A 111 -11.96 -7.76 1.55
CA ARG A 111 -12.71 -8.36 0.44
C ARG A 111 -12.02 -9.62 -0.08
N GLY A 112 -10.70 -9.74 0.08
CA GLY A 112 -9.90 -10.88 -0.35
C GLY A 112 -9.01 -10.60 -1.56
N ASP A 113 -8.88 -9.35 -2.00
CA ASP A 113 -8.12 -8.99 -3.21
C ASP A 113 -6.61 -9.26 -3.06
N LEU A 114 -6.11 -9.34 -1.83
CA LEU A 114 -4.74 -9.70 -1.50
C LEU A 114 -4.56 -11.20 -1.19
N GLY A 115 -5.61 -12.00 -1.40
CA GLY A 115 -5.63 -13.42 -1.03
C GLY A 115 -6.22 -13.64 0.36
N GLN A 116 -5.78 -14.69 1.03
CA GLN A 116 -6.30 -15.15 2.31
C GLN A 116 -5.18 -15.34 3.33
N SER A 117 -5.43 -14.95 4.57
CA SER A 117 -4.64 -15.42 5.71
C SER A 117 -4.92 -16.91 5.98
N PRO A 118 -3.98 -17.70 6.54
CA PRO A 118 -4.23 -19.12 6.85
C PRO A 118 -5.49 -19.38 7.68
N GLY A 119 -5.83 -18.47 8.61
CA GLY A 119 -7.04 -18.55 9.44
C GLY A 119 -8.29 -17.88 8.81
N GLY A 120 -8.18 -17.35 7.59
CA GLY A 120 -9.18 -16.45 7.01
C GLY A 120 -9.15 -15.06 7.64
N TRP A 121 -10.14 -14.23 7.31
CA TRP A 121 -10.29 -12.89 7.87
C TRP A 121 -11.29 -12.90 9.05
N PRO A 122 -11.08 -12.10 10.12
CA PRO A 122 -12.02 -12.01 11.23
C PRO A 122 -13.43 -11.59 10.76
N GLU A 123 -14.42 -12.49 10.91
CA GLU A 123 -15.72 -12.37 10.24
C GLU A 123 -16.51 -11.12 10.62
N ALA A 124 -16.53 -10.76 11.92
CA ALA A 124 -17.26 -9.59 12.41
C ALA A 124 -16.69 -8.28 11.82
N LEU A 125 -15.36 -8.17 11.81
CA LEU A 125 -14.66 -7.04 11.20
C LEU A 125 -14.88 -7.00 9.69
N GLN A 126 -14.68 -8.13 8.99
CA GLN A 126 -14.88 -8.23 7.55
C GLN A 126 -16.30 -7.79 7.16
N LYS A 127 -17.33 -8.26 7.87
CA LYS A 127 -18.72 -7.87 7.62
C LYS A 127 -18.94 -6.37 7.81
N LYS A 128 -18.37 -5.77 8.86
CA LYS A 128 -18.46 -4.34 9.13
C LYS A 128 -17.79 -3.51 8.03
N VAL A 129 -16.57 -3.88 7.63
CA VAL A 129 -15.80 -3.18 6.61
C VAL A 129 -16.48 -3.22 5.24
N LEU A 130 -17.02 -4.38 4.85
CA LEU A 130 -17.57 -4.59 3.51
C LEU A 130 -18.96 -3.98 3.30
N LYS A 131 -19.68 -3.60 4.37
CA LYS A 131 -21.02 -2.95 4.29
C LYS A 131 -22.01 -3.66 3.35
N GLY A 132 -21.92 -4.99 3.23
CA GLY A 132 -22.78 -5.83 2.38
C GLY A 132 -22.11 -6.36 1.11
N ASP A 133 -20.92 -5.88 0.74
CA ASP A 133 -20.13 -6.45 -0.34
C ASP A 133 -19.71 -7.89 -0.02
N LYS A 134 -19.72 -8.74 -1.06
CA LYS A 134 -19.39 -10.16 -0.92
C LYS A 134 -17.86 -10.36 -0.97
N PRO A 135 -17.25 -10.94 0.07
CA PRO A 135 -15.84 -11.30 0.02
C PRO A 135 -15.61 -12.47 -0.93
N ILE A 136 -14.37 -12.59 -1.42
CA ILE A 136 -13.86 -13.72 -2.17
C ILE A 136 -12.85 -14.49 -1.32
N THR A 137 -12.80 -15.81 -1.51
CA THR A 137 -11.82 -16.70 -0.86
C THR A 137 -10.94 -17.44 -1.85
N VAL A 138 -11.24 -17.32 -3.15
CA VAL A 138 -10.44 -17.87 -4.25
C VAL A 138 -9.25 -16.97 -4.56
N ARG A 139 -8.28 -17.50 -5.30
CA ARG A 139 -7.14 -16.71 -5.80
C ARG A 139 -7.67 -15.52 -6.64
N PRO A 140 -7.39 -14.25 -6.30
CA PRO A 140 -7.99 -13.09 -6.98
C PRO A 140 -7.81 -13.10 -8.51
N GLY A 141 -6.64 -13.50 -8.97
CA GLY A 141 -6.35 -13.62 -10.40
C GLY A 141 -7.10 -14.76 -11.13
N SER A 142 -7.91 -15.59 -10.48
CA SER A 142 -8.84 -16.50 -11.16
C SER A 142 -10.14 -15.83 -11.58
N LEU A 143 -10.45 -14.66 -11.01
CA LEU A 143 -11.64 -13.87 -11.32
C LEU A 143 -11.38 -12.83 -12.42
N LEU A 144 -10.11 -12.54 -12.70
CA LEU A 144 -9.70 -11.61 -13.74
C LEU A 144 -9.82 -12.27 -15.12
N LYS A 145 -10.38 -11.53 -16.09
CA LYS A 145 -10.35 -11.94 -17.50
C LYS A 145 -8.92 -11.85 -18.03
N ALA A 146 -8.54 -12.78 -18.89
CA ALA A 146 -7.27 -12.70 -19.58
C ALA A 146 -7.20 -11.40 -20.41
N ALA A 147 -6.11 -10.66 -20.27
CA ALA A 147 -5.89 -9.43 -21.03
C ALA A 147 -5.71 -9.75 -22.53
N ASN A 148 -6.34 -8.95 -23.40
CA ASN A 148 -6.07 -9.02 -24.83
C ASN A 148 -4.83 -8.20 -25.15
N LEU A 149 -3.66 -8.84 -25.10
CA LEU A 149 -2.37 -8.18 -25.27
C LEU A 149 -2.21 -7.52 -26.64
N LYS A 150 -2.75 -8.12 -27.70
CA LYS A 150 -2.67 -7.55 -29.07
C LYS A 150 -3.48 -6.27 -29.18
N ALA A 151 -4.71 -6.27 -28.65
CA ALA A 151 -5.55 -5.08 -28.65
C ALA A 151 -4.95 -3.97 -27.78
N SER A 152 -4.47 -4.31 -26.59
CA SER A 152 -3.90 -3.34 -25.65
C SER A 152 -2.62 -2.71 -26.19
N ARG A 153 -1.75 -3.51 -26.84
CA ARG A 153 -0.54 -3.01 -27.53
C ARG A 153 -0.91 -2.03 -28.63
N LYS A 154 -1.88 -2.39 -29.48
CA LYS A 154 -2.34 -1.51 -30.56
C LYS A 154 -2.87 -0.19 -30.00
N GLU A 155 -3.71 -0.24 -28.97
CA GLU A 155 -4.28 0.96 -28.35
C GLU A 155 -3.20 1.94 -27.88
N ILE A 156 -2.17 1.46 -27.18
CA ILE A 156 -1.12 2.33 -26.66
C ILE A 156 -0.15 2.80 -27.76
N GLU A 157 0.18 1.95 -28.74
CA GLU A 157 1.02 2.35 -29.88
C GLU A 157 0.31 3.40 -30.75
N ASP A 158 -1.00 3.28 -30.96
CA ASP A 158 -1.82 4.26 -31.67
C ASP A 158 -1.86 5.59 -30.87
N LYS A 159 -1.98 5.53 -29.54
CA LYS A 159 -2.00 6.72 -28.67
C LYS A 159 -0.67 7.46 -28.61
N LEU A 160 0.45 6.74 -28.66
CA LEU A 160 1.80 7.30 -28.62
C LEU A 160 2.38 7.56 -30.02
N GLU A 161 1.62 7.27 -31.08
CA GLU A 161 2.00 7.40 -32.49
C GLU A 161 3.35 6.72 -32.84
N ARG A 162 3.70 5.66 -32.10
CA ARG A 162 4.95 4.92 -32.29
C ARG A 162 4.83 3.48 -31.80
N LYS A 163 5.72 2.63 -32.31
CA LYS A 163 5.83 1.25 -31.82
C LYS A 163 6.51 1.21 -30.45
N LEU A 164 6.08 0.26 -29.63
CA LEU A 164 6.71 -0.02 -28.33
C LEU A 164 7.61 -1.25 -28.44
N SER A 165 8.74 -1.23 -27.73
CA SER A 165 9.46 -2.45 -27.40
C SER A 165 8.64 -3.36 -26.47
N GLU A 166 9.03 -4.63 -26.31
CA GLU A 166 8.40 -5.52 -25.33
C GLU A 166 8.55 -5.00 -23.89
N PHE A 167 9.67 -4.33 -23.57
CA PHE A 167 9.90 -3.77 -22.24
C PHE A 167 9.02 -2.56 -21.93
N GLU A 168 8.79 -1.70 -22.92
CA GLU A 168 7.86 -0.57 -22.80
C GLU A 168 6.42 -1.05 -22.67
N PHE A 169 6.02 -2.04 -23.47
CA PHE A 169 4.68 -2.61 -23.37
C PHE A 169 4.46 -3.31 -22.02
N ALA A 170 5.44 -4.05 -21.50
CA ALA A 170 5.39 -4.61 -20.16
C ALA A 170 5.29 -3.52 -19.07
N SER A 171 6.07 -2.44 -19.21
CA SER A 171 5.99 -1.27 -18.31
C SER A 171 4.59 -0.65 -18.31
N TRP A 172 4.00 -0.47 -19.48
CA TRP A 172 2.63 0.04 -19.61
C TRP A 172 1.59 -0.92 -19.03
N LEU A 173 1.70 -2.24 -19.24
CA LEU A 173 0.78 -3.21 -18.66
C LEU A 173 0.77 -3.17 -17.13
N MET A 174 1.93 -2.90 -16.50
CA MET A 174 2.04 -2.78 -15.05
C MET A 174 1.58 -1.41 -14.52
N TYR A 175 1.95 -0.33 -15.22
CA TYR A 175 1.66 1.04 -14.79
C TYR A 175 1.23 1.94 -15.98
N PRO A 176 0.00 1.79 -16.51
CA PRO A 176 -0.41 2.44 -17.76
C PRO A 176 -0.26 3.96 -17.75
N LYS A 177 -0.71 4.60 -16.65
CA LYS A 177 -0.65 6.05 -16.49
C LYS A 177 0.79 6.53 -16.31
N VAL A 178 1.55 5.91 -15.40
CA VAL A 178 2.93 6.32 -15.08
C VAL A 178 3.82 6.18 -16.32
N PHE A 179 3.69 5.09 -17.07
CA PHE A 179 4.42 4.92 -18.33
C PHE A 179 4.06 6.00 -19.35
N SER A 180 2.75 6.30 -19.51
CA SER A 180 2.31 7.35 -20.45
C SER A 180 2.89 8.71 -20.09
N ASP A 181 2.85 9.08 -18.81
CA ASP A 181 3.42 10.33 -18.30
C ASP A 181 4.95 10.37 -18.49
N PHE A 182 5.64 9.25 -18.24
CA PHE A 182 7.08 9.12 -18.48
C PHE A 182 7.45 9.29 -19.95
N THR A 183 6.69 8.69 -20.88
CA THR A 183 6.96 8.83 -22.32
C THR A 183 6.76 10.26 -22.80
N ALA A 184 5.74 10.97 -22.31
CA ALA A 184 5.52 12.37 -22.62
C ALA A 184 6.66 13.26 -22.08
N ALA A 185 7.17 12.94 -20.89
CA ALA A 185 8.34 13.62 -20.32
C ALA A 185 9.61 13.37 -21.16
N GLN A 186 9.87 12.13 -21.58
CA GLN A 186 11.02 11.83 -22.45
C GLN A 186 10.94 12.52 -23.82
N GLU A 187 9.74 12.64 -24.39
CA GLU A 187 9.55 13.36 -25.66
C GLU A 187 9.90 14.85 -25.51
N THR A 188 9.54 15.44 -24.35
CA THR A 188 9.80 16.86 -24.07
C THR A 188 11.26 17.12 -23.69
N TYR A 189 11.85 16.26 -22.86
CA TYR A 189 13.13 16.54 -22.18
C TYR A 189 14.31 15.70 -22.70
N GLY A 190 14.07 14.72 -23.57
CA GLY A 190 15.10 13.85 -24.10
C GLY A 190 15.62 12.84 -23.06
N PRO A 191 16.87 12.34 -23.21
CA PRO A 191 17.41 11.24 -22.41
C PRO A 191 18.04 11.73 -21.09
N VAL A 192 17.22 12.33 -20.22
CA VAL A 192 17.61 12.79 -18.88
C VAL A 192 17.65 11.69 -17.83
#